data_AF-A0A0B1SEN0-F1
#
_entry.id   AF-A0A0B1SEN0-F1
#
_cell.length_a   1.000
_cell.length_b   1.000
_cell.length_c   1.000
_cell.angle_alpha   90.00
_cell.angle_beta   90.00
_cell.angle_gamma   90.00
#
_symmetry.space_group_name_H-M   'P 1'
#
loop_
_entity.id
_entity.type
_entity.pdbx_description
1 polymer ?
#
loop_
_entity_poly.entity_id
_entity_poly.type
_entity_poly.pdbx_seq_one_letter_code
_entity_poly.pdbx_strand_id
1 'polypeptide(L)'
;MSLTDTAGIRHTADTIEKEGVERAKQKILDADLVIVVIEAGSSTEETRSILEEIERSTERTLPLIIVRNKSDLWKGERLMEVKSTSRLEVLDCVNTCALTADGVRTLMEALKRFVQNLCPDDSGPCLTDTQLLR
;
A
#
# COMPACT_ATOMS: atom_id res chain seq x y z
N MET A 1 -10.11 9.37 -7.59
CA MET A 1 -9.02 8.56 -7.00
C MET A 1 -7.71 9.28 -7.28
N SER A 2 -7.02 9.76 -6.25
CA SER A 2 -5.67 10.33 -6.37
C SER A 2 -4.68 9.25 -5.98
N LEU A 3 -3.72 8.92 -6.87
CA LEU A 3 -2.61 8.05 -6.52
C LEU A 3 -1.44 8.92 -6.10
N THR A 4 -0.98 8.74 -4.87
CA THR A 4 0.10 9.55 -4.32
C THR A 4 1.30 8.67 -4.03
N ASP A 5 2.39 8.85 -4.78
CA ASP A 5 3.65 8.16 -4.55
C ASP A 5 4.38 8.76 -3.33
N THR A 6 5.03 7.91 -2.53
CA THR A 6 5.80 8.28 -1.34
C THR A 6 7.17 7.64 -1.39
N ALA A 7 8.18 8.32 -0.84
CA ALA A 7 9.50 7.74 -0.68
C ALA A 7 9.41 6.39 0.08
N GLY A 8 10.22 5.42 -0.31
CA GLY A 8 10.26 4.11 0.35
C GLY A 8 10.70 4.23 1.80
N ILE A 9 10.02 3.50 2.71
CA ILE A 9 10.41 3.43 4.11
C ILE A 9 11.63 2.51 4.21
N ARG A 10 12.83 3.09 4.35
CA ARG A 10 14.08 2.40 4.67
C ARG A 10 14.80 3.17 5.77
N HIS A 11 15.44 2.47 6.69
CA HIS A 11 16.33 3.09 7.66
C HIS A 11 17.70 3.30 7.02
N THR A 12 17.99 4.53 6.60
CA THR A 12 19.38 4.96 6.34
C THR A 12 19.70 6.27 7.04
N ALA A 13 21.00 6.55 7.18
CA ALA A 13 21.53 7.72 7.88
C ALA A 13 21.39 9.05 7.10
N ASP A 14 20.74 9.03 5.93
CA ASP A 14 20.66 10.21 5.06
C ASP A 14 19.49 11.13 5.45
N THR A 15 19.79 12.39 5.70
CA THR A 15 18.82 13.41 6.15
C THR A 15 17.63 13.58 5.20
N ILE A 16 17.83 13.32 3.90
CA ILE A 16 16.79 13.37 2.87
C ILE A 16 15.80 12.20 2.99
N GLU A 17 16.30 10.99 3.31
CA GLU A 17 15.44 9.82 3.48
C GLU A 17 14.57 9.92 4.75
N LYS A 18 15.07 10.55 5.81
CA LYS A 18 14.26 10.83 7.01
C LYS A 18 13.06 11.74 6.70
N GLU A 19 13.24 12.78 5.90
CA GLU A 19 12.14 13.64 5.45
C GLU A 19 11.17 12.87 4.53
N GLY A 20 11.70 11.93 3.73
CA GLY A 20 10.91 11.01 2.92
C GLY A 20 10.00 10.11 3.76
N VAL A 21 10.53 9.52 4.83
CA VAL A 21 9.79 8.67 5.77
C VAL A 21 8.72 9.49 6.50
N GLU A 22 9.06 10.68 6.99
CA GLU A 22 8.09 11.52 7.70
C GLU A 22 6.95 11.96 6.78
N ARG A 23 7.27 12.33 5.52
CA ARG A 23 6.24 12.62 4.51
C ARG A 23 5.38 11.39 4.20
N ALA A 24 5.95 10.19 4.14
CA ALA A 24 5.17 8.97 3.95
C ALA A 24 4.19 8.73 5.10
N LYS A 25 4.63 8.94 6.35
CA LYS A 25 3.78 8.83 7.55
C LYS A 25 2.61 9.79 7.54
N GLN A 26 2.84 11.05 7.20
CA GLN A 26 1.76 12.04 7.12
C GLN A 26 0.72 11.64 6.06
N LYS A 27 1.15 11.11 4.90
CA LYS A 27 0.19 10.66 3.88
C LYS A 27 -0.58 9.40 4.28
N ILE A 28 0.00 8.54 5.11
CA ILE A 28 -0.69 7.34 5.63
C ILE A 28 -1.90 7.75 6.49
N LEU A 29 -1.80 8.84 7.28
CA LEU A 29 -2.90 9.32 8.11
C LEU A 29 -4.15 9.65 7.28
N ASP A 30 -3.95 10.28 6.13
CA ASP A 30 -5.03 10.71 5.23
C ASP A 30 -5.46 9.64 4.20
N ALA A 31 -4.77 8.49 4.14
CA ALA A 31 -5.00 7.50 3.08
C ALA A 31 -6.21 6.60 3.36
N ASP A 32 -7.10 6.43 2.37
CA ASP A 32 -8.19 5.42 2.44
C ASP A 32 -7.67 3.99 2.27
N LEU A 33 -6.52 3.83 1.61
CA LEU A 33 -5.85 2.57 1.32
C LEU A 33 -4.34 2.78 1.27
N VAL A 34 -3.60 1.88 1.87
CA VAL A 34 -2.13 1.86 1.79
C VAL A 34 -1.66 0.67 0.95
N ILE A 35 -0.85 0.93 -0.07
CA ILE A 35 -0.18 -0.12 -0.85
C ILE A 35 1.25 -0.26 -0.32
N VAL A 36 1.56 -1.37 0.31
CA VAL A 36 2.89 -1.63 0.87
C VAL A 36 3.69 -2.47 -0.11
N VAL A 37 4.71 -1.87 -0.71
CA VAL A 37 5.60 -2.57 -1.66
C VAL A 37 6.82 -3.09 -0.93
N ILE A 38 7.00 -4.41 -0.92
CA ILE A 38 8.15 -5.13 -0.35
C ILE A 38 8.83 -5.98 -1.42
N GLU A 39 10.07 -6.38 -1.19
CA GLU A 39 10.77 -7.30 -2.09
C GLU A 39 10.28 -8.73 -1.88
N ALA A 40 10.06 -9.47 -2.97
CA ALA A 40 9.70 -10.87 -2.97
C ALA A 40 10.90 -11.68 -2.47
N GLY A 41 10.93 -11.92 -1.16
CA GLY A 41 12.03 -12.56 -0.46
C GLY A 41 12.67 -11.73 0.65
N SER A 42 12.16 -10.53 0.90
CA SER A 42 12.47 -9.80 2.14
C SER A 42 12.28 -10.70 3.36
N SER A 43 13.13 -10.49 4.36
CA SER A 43 13.01 -11.22 5.62
C SER A 43 11.67 -10.90 6.29
N THR A 44 11.16 -11.89 7.05
CA THR A 44 9.96 -11.72 7.89
C THR A 44 10.09 -10.51 8.82
N GLU A 45 11.30 -10.26 9.34
CA GLU A 45 11.58 -9.17 10.27
C GLU A 45 11.48 -7.80 9.60
N GLU A 46 12.06 -7.66 8.41
CA GLU A 46 11.99 -6.40 7.65
C GLU A 46 10.55 -6.05 7.30
N THR A 47 9.78 -7.03 6.80
CA THR A 47 8.36 -6.86 6.48
C THR A 47 7.56 -6.47 7.73
N ARG A 48 7.82 -7.15 8.85
CA ARG A 48 7.17 -6.88 10.13
C ARG A 48 7.47 -5.46 10.62
N SER A 49 8.72 -5.02 10.56
CA SER A 49 9.14 -3.69 10.99
C SER A 49 8.41 -2.58 10.24
N ILE A 50 8.29 -2.71 8.91
CA ILE A 50 7.54 -1.75 8.07
C ILE A 50 6.07 -1.70 8.48
N LEU A 51 5.43 -2.86 8.65
CA LEU A 51 4.02 -2.92 9.05
C LEU A 51 3.79 -2.33 10.44
N GLU A 52 4.67 -2.63 11.40
CA GLU A 52 4.59 -2.04 12.73
C GLU A 52 4.78 -0.52 12.70
N GLU A 53 5.61 0.02 11.80
CA GLU A 53 5.76 1.45 11.62
C GLU A 53 4.50 2.10 11.04
N ILE A 54 3.86 1.47 10.06
CA ILE A 54 2.56 1.92 9.51
C ILE A 54 1.49 1.87 10.59
N GLU A 55 1.42 0.77 11.35
CA GLU A 55 0.46 0.59 12.45
C GLU A 55 0.62 1.63 13.56
N ARG A 56 1.85 2.02 13.89
CA ARG A 56 2.12 3.10 14.86
C ARG A 56 1.77 4.48 14.32
N SER A 57 1.71 4.64 13.01
CA SER A 57 1.44 5.91 12.34
C SER A 57 -0.06 6.18 12.16
N THR A 58 -0.94 5.29 12.61
CA THR A 58 -2.39 5.44 12.50
C THR A 58 -3.10 5.14 13.82
N GLU A 59 -4.15 5.89 14.11
CA GLU A 59 -5.07 5.59 15.23
C GLU A 59 -6.30 4.80 14.77
N ARG A 60 -6.54 4.72 13.46
CA ARG A 60 -7.67 4.01 12.84
C ARG A 60 -7.23 2.73 12.15
N THR A 61 -8.18 1.82 11.90
CA THR A 61 -7.96 0.67 11.04
C THR A 61 -7.74 1.13 9.61
N LEU A 62 -6.56 0.79 9.05
CA LEU A 62 -6.19 1.09 7.68
C LEU A 62 -6.27 -0.17 6.82
N PRO A 63 -6.97 -0.10 5.67
CA PRO A 63 -6.93 -1.16 4.66
C PRO A 63 -5.57 -1.16 3.95
N LEU A 64 -5.02 -2.35 3.73
CA LEU A 64 -3.71 -2.56 3.14
C LEU A 64 -3.77 -3.56 1.98
N ILE A 65 -3.05 -3.26 0.90
CA ILE A 65 -2.67 -4.24 -0.12
C ILE A 65 -1.16 -4.41 -0.09
N ILE A 66 -0.69 -5.64 0.01
CA ILE A 66 0.75 -5.93 0.06
C ILE A 66 1.20 -6.35 -1.32
N VAL A 67 2.23 -5.67 -1.83
CA VAL A 67 2.81 -5.93 -3.14
C VAL A 67 4.22 -6.48 -2.96
N ARG A 68 4.40 -7.74 -3.31
CA ARG A 68 5.71 -8.42 -3.33
C ARG A 68 6.35 -8.24 -4.69
N ASN A 69 7.11 -7.17 -4.83
CA ASN A 69 7.78 -6.82 -6.06
C ASN A 69 9.09 -7.60 -6.25
N LYS A 70 9.61 -7.66 -7.49
CA LYS A 70 10.77 -8.48 -7.89
C LYS A 70 10.54 -10.00 -7.74
N SER A 71 9.32 -10.46 -8.01
CA SER A 71 8.97 -11.89 -7.88
C SER A 71 9.80 -12.82 -8.77
N ASP A 72 10.44 -12.30 -9.81
CA ASP A 72 11.39 -13.01 -10.68
C ASP A 72 12.65 -13.50 -9.95
N LEU A 73 13.07 -12.80 -8.89
CA LEU A 73 14.24 -13.14 -8.09
C LEU A 73 13.93 -14.19 -7.01
N TRP A 74 12.65 -14.38 -6.68
CA TRP A 74 12.22 -15.30 -5.64
C TRP A 74 12.07 -16.73 -6.18
N LYS A 75 12.89 -17.65 -5.67
CA LYS A 75 12.83 -19.09 -5.99
C LYS A 75 12.46 -19.97 -4.80
N GLY A 76 12.09 -19.37 -3.66
CA GLY A 76 11.74 -20.07 -2.44
C GLY A 76 10.28 -20.54 -2.41
N GLU A 77 9.99 -21.58 -1.62
CA GLU A 77 8.68 -22.25 -1.65
C GLU A 77 7.58 -21.57 -0.82
N ARG A 78 7.93 -20.74 0.18
CA ARG A 78 6.93 -20.13 1.06
C ARG A 78 7.17 -18.65 1.29
N LEU A 79 6.31 -17.84 0.69
CA LEU A 79 6.19 -16.43 1.03
C LEU A 79 5.55 -16.33 2.42
N MET A 80 5.98 -15.35 3.22
CA MET A 80 5.40 -15.06 4.53
C MET A 80 3.88 -14.88 4.40
N GLU A 81 3.09 -15.32 5.37
CA GLU A 81 1.70 -14.89 5.42
C GLU A 81 1.66 -13.60 6.25
N VAL A 82 1.17 -12.51 5.67
CA VAL A 82 0.95 -11.27 6.42
C VAL A 82 -0.51 -11.25 6.83
N LYS A 83 -0.74 -11.19 8.14
CA LYS A 83 -2.08 -11.21 8.73
C LYS A 83 -2.47 -9.80 9.14
N SER A 84 -3.77 -9.54 9.12
CA SER A 84 -4.35 -8.34 9.72
C SER A 84 -4.00 -8.24 11.21
N THR A 85 -3.87 -7.02 11.69
CA THR A 85 -3.66 -6.66 13.11
C THR A 85 -4.87 -5.90 13.63
N SER A 86 -4.79 -5.31 14.82
CA SER A 86 -5.87 -4.48 15.36
C SER A 86 -6.11 -3.21 14.54
N ARG A 87 -5.08 -2.69 13.86
CA ARG A 87 -5.15 -1.44 13.09
C ARG A 87 -4.77 -1.59 11.62
N LEU A 88 -4.32 -2.76 11.17
CA LEU A 88 -4.04 -3.03 9.76
C LEU A 88 -4.97 -4.12 9.27
N GLU A 89 -5.76 -3.84 8.24
CA GLU A 89 -6.60 -4.81 7.55
C GLU A 89 -5.94 -5.20 6.23
N VAL A 90 -5.34 -6.39 6.18
CA VAL A 90 -4.72 -6.90 4.94
C VAL A 90 -5.82 -7.42 4.03
N LEU A 91 -6.13 -6.68 2.98
CA LEU A 91 -7.17 -7.01 2.01
C LEU A 91 -6.68 -8.00 0.96
N ASP A 92 -5.44 -7.83 0.50
CA ASP A 92 -4.88 -8.64 -0.58
C ASP A 92 -3.35 -8.68 -0.52
N CYS A 93 -2.77 -9.71 -1.14
CA CYS A 93 -1.33 -9.88 -1.27
C CYS A 93 -1.00 -10.31 -2.70
N VAL A 94 -0.33 -9.43 -3.45
CA VAL A 94 -0.07 -9.61 -4.88
C VAL A 94 1.44 -9.70 -5.13
N ASN A 95 1.86 -10.69 -5.89
CA ASN A 95 3.22 -10.79 -6.38
C ASN A 95 3.35 -10.01 -7.70
N THR A 96 4.40 -9.22 -7.84
CA THR A 96 4.66 -8.43 -9.04
C THR A 96 6.12 -8.49 -9.46
N CYS A 97 6.36 -8.32 -10.75
CA CYS A 97 7.68 -8.01 -11.28
C CYS A 97 7.56 -6.72 -12.09
N ALA A 98 8.02 -5.61 -11.51
CA ALA A 98 8.00 -4.32 -12.20
C ALA A 98 8.82 -4.32 -13.51
N LEU A 99 9.84 -5.19 -13.65
CA LEU A 99 10.65 -5.30 -14.87
C LEU A 99 9.88 -5.91 -16.05
N THR A 100 9.01 -6.89 -15.79
CA THR A 100 8.23 -7.58 -16.82
C THR A 100 6.77 -7.09 -16.89
N ALA A 101 6.36 -6.24 -15.93
CA ALA A 101 4.98 -5.86 -15.66
C ALA A 101 4.07 -7.03 -15.22
N ASP A 102 4.64 -8.17 -14.83
CA ASP A 102 3.86 -9.29 -14.29
C ASP A 102 3.19 -8.90 -12.97
N GLY A 103 1.96 -9.37 -12.78
CA GLY A 103 1.15 -9.10 -11.58
C GLY A 103 0.53 -7.71 -11.50
N VAL A 104 0.87 -6.78 -12.40
CA VAL A 104 0.29 -5.42 -12.43
C VAL A 104 -1.22 -5.46 -12.65
N ARG A 105 -1.70 -6.36 -13.54
CA ARG A 105 -3.14 -6.57 -13.75
C ARG A 105 -3.84 -7.05 -12.48
N THR A 106 -3.24 -8.00 -11.78
CA THR A 106 -3.77 -8.55 -10.52
C THR A 106 -3.86 -7.46 -9.45
N LEU A 107 -2.82 -6.61 -9.34
CA LEU A 107 -2.84 -5.46 -8.44
C LEU A 107 -3.97 -4.48 -8.81
N MET A 108 -4.14 -4.19 -10.10
CA MET A 108 -5.21 -3.33 -10.59
C MET A 108 -6.60 -3.90 -10.27
N GLU A 109 -6.79 -5.21 -10.38
CA GLU A 109 -8.04 -5.89 -10.02
C GLU A 109 -8.31 -5.84 -8.52
N ALA A 110 -7.29 -6.00 -7.67
CA ALA A 110 -7.40 -5.83 -6.23
C ALA A 110 -7.83 -4.40 -5.86
N LEU A 111 -7.22 -3.40 -6.49
CA LEU A 111 -7.61 -2.00 -6.32
C LEU A 111 -9.05 -1.73 -6.76
N LYS A 112 -9.47 -2.29 -7.91
CA LYS A 112 -10.86 -2.16 -8.39
C LYS A 112 -11.86 -2.74 -7.40
N ARG A 113 -11.60 -3.94 -6.86
CA ARG A 113 -12.47 -4.55 -5.84
C ARG A 113 -12.60 -3.67 -4.61
N PHE A 114 -11.50 -3.10 -4.13
CA PHE A 114 -11.52 -2.18 -3.00
C PHE A 114 -12.39 -0.95 -3.28
N VAL A 115 -12.19 -0.29 -4.42
CA VAL A 115 -12.96 0.92 -4.79
C VAL A 115 -14.45 0.60 -4.97
N GLN A 116 -14.80 -0.56 -5.54
CA GLN A 116 -16.20 -0.98 -5.68
C GLN A 116 -16.88 -1.20 -4.32
N ASN A 117 -16.14 -1.72 -3.33
CA ASN A 117 -16.69 -1.90 -1.97
C ASN A 117 -16.94 -0.56 -1.24
N LEU A 118 -16.22 0.50 -1.59
CA LEU A 118 -16.45 1.85 -1.07
C LEU A 118 -17.70 2.53 -1.65
N CYS A 119 -18.08 2.16 -2.88
CA CYS A 119 -19.23 2.75 -3.58
C CYS A 119 -20.14 1.64 -4.12
N PRO A 120 -20.97 1.03 -3.25
CA PRO A 120 -21.85 -0.07 -3.65
C PRO A 120 -22.97 0.33 -4.63
N ASP A 121 -23.27 1.62 -4.80
CA ASP A 121 -24.34 2.10 -5.69
C ASP A 121 -23.89 3.27 -6.59
N ASP A 122 -23.94 3.05 -7.91
CA ASP A 122 -23.82 4.08 -8.96
C ASP A 122 -25.21 4.60 -9.39
N SER A 123 -26.10 4.87 -8.44
CA SER A 123 -27.46 5.36 -8.69
C SER A 123 -27.78 6.72 -8.06
N GLY A 124 -26.76 7.48 -7.65
CA GLY A 124 -26.91 8.85 -7.14
C GLY A 124 -26.17 9.87 -8.02
N PRO A 125 -26.71 11.10 -8.19
CA PRO A 125 -26.06 12.11 -9.01
C PRO A 125 -24.67 12.43 -8.44
N CYS A 126 -23.66 12.25 -9.28
CA CYS A 126 -22.27 12.61 -8.99
C CYS A 126 -22.20 14.11 -8.69
N LEU A 127 -22.06 14.48 -7.41
CA LEU A 127 -21.75 15.84 -6.99
C LEU A 127 -20.30 16.13 -7.39
N THR A 128 -20.09 16.52 -8.65
CA THR A 128 -18.85 17.20 -9.02
C THR A 128 -18.93 18.62 -8.47
N ASP A 129 -18.17 18.88 -7.41
CA ASP A 129 -18.02 20.22 -6.87
C ASP A 129 -17.23 21.08 -7.87
N THR A 130 -17.95 21.73 -8.78
CA THR A 130 -17.38 22.61 -9.81
C THR A 130 -17.11 24.03 -9.28
N GLN A 131 -17.13 24.26 -7.96
CA GLN A 131 -16.83 25.57 -7.38
C GLN A 131 -15.37 25.72 -6.96
N LEU A 132 -14.42 25.64 -7.89
CA LEU A 132 -13.03 26.07 -7.66
C LEU A 132 -12.32 26.66 -8.90
N LEU A 133 -13.09 27.15 -9.88
CA LEU A 133 -12.57 27.98 -10.98
C LEU A 133 -13.26 29.36 -10.94
N ARG A 134 -12.76 30.24 -10.09
CA ARG A 134 -12.84 31.69 -10.25
C ARG A 134 -11.48 32.30 -9.95
#